data_AF-W4MGD2-F1
#
_entry.id   AF-W4MGD2-F1
#
_cell.length_a   1.000
_cell.length_b   1.000
_cell.length_c   1.000
_cell.angle_alpha   90.00
_cell.angle_beta   90.00
_cell.angle_gamma   90.00
#
_symmetry.space_group_name_H-M   'P 1'
#
loop_
_entity.id
_entity.type
_entity.pdbx_description
1 polymer ?
#
loop_
_entity_poly.entity_id
_entity_poly.type
_entity_poly.pdbx_seq_one_letter_code
_entity_poly.pdbx_strand_id
1 'polypeptide(L)'
;LGELSLPDDAIAAYAYFRTGYHRGLDRGRANGWNGAQQLPWEHESNRGFLRCLYGLMLAATEINEESEAARTRDFLFVLDPENHFEIESPE
;
A
#
# COMPACT_ATOMS: atom_id res chain seq x y z
N LEU A 1 -11.93 4.71 -5.40
CA LEU A 1 -12.54 5.29 -4.18
C LEU A 1 -11.49 5.94 -3.30
N GLY A 2 -10.45 5.22 -2.85
CA GLY A 2 -9.35 5.81 -2.07
C GLY A 2 -8.69 7.01 -2.75
N GLU A 3 -8.21 6.84 -3.98
CA GLU A 3 -7.57 7.91 -4.77
C GLU A 3 -8.48 9.13 -5.00
N LEU A 4 -9.79 8.91 -5.13
CA LEU A 4 -10.77 9.98 -5.30
C LEU A 4 -11.05 10.73 -4.00
N SER A 5 -10.86 10.08 -2.85
CA SER A 5 -11.18 10.66 -1.54
C SER A 5 -9.97 11.34 -0.91
N LEU A 6 -8.75 10.91 -1.26
CA LEU A 6 -7.52 11.40 -0.64
C LEU A 6 -7.37 12.94 -0.61
N PRO A 7 -7.74 13.69 -1.66
CA PRO A 7 -7.60 15.15 -1.65
C PRO A 7 -8.52 15.87 -0.65
N ASP A 8 -9.69 15.30 -0.36
CA ASP A 8 -10.78 15.99 0.35
C ASP A 8 -11.11 15.34 1.72
N ASP A 9 -10.84 14.05 1.88
CA ASP A 9 -11.12 13.25 3.08
C ASP A 9 -10.10 12.09 3.21
N ALA A 10 -8.98 12.40 3.88
CA ALA A 10 -7.93 11.43 4.14
C ALA A 10 -8.39 10.25 5.02
N ILE A 11 -9.39 10.44 5.89
CA ILE A 11 -9.92 9.35 6.74
C ILE A 11 -10.71 8.36 5.88
N ALA A 12 -11.57 8.84 4.99
CA ALA A 12 -12.28 7.99 4.04
C ALA A 12 -11.31 7.28 3.08
N ALA A 13 -10.30 8.01 2.58
CA ALA A 13 -9.26 7.43 1.74
C ALA A 13 -8.52 6.30 2.46
N TYR A 14 -8.10 6.54 3.71
CA TYR A 14 -7.47 5.54 4.57
C TYR A 14 -8.33 4.29 4.70
N ALA A 15 -9.63 4.43 4.98
CA ALA A 15 -10.55 3.29 5.08
C ALA A 15 -10.67 2.48 3.79
N TYR A 16 -10.74 3.16 2.63
CA TYR A 16 -10.79 2.50 1.32
C TYR A 16 -9.49 1.75 1.01
N PHE A 17 -8.33 2.39 1.18
CA PHE A 17 -7.03 1.79 0.91
C PHE A 17 -6.73 0.63 1.87
N ARG A 18 -7.02 0.79 3.16
CA ARG A 18 -6.85 -0.26 4.17
C ARG A 18 -7.68 -1.50 3.85
N THR A 19 -8.92 -1.30 3.38
CA THR A 19 -9.77 -2.41 2.95
C THR A 19 -9.17 -3.16 1.76
N GLY A 20 -8.71 -2.44 0.73
CA GLY A 20 -8.05 -3.05 -0.44
C GLY A 20 -6.75 -3.78 -0.08
N TYR A 21 -5.93 -3.17 0.77
CA TYR A 21 -4.70 -3.76 1.31
C TYR A 21 -4.99 -5.09 2.02
N HIS A 22 -5.91 -5.12 3.00
CA HIS A 22 -6.22 -6.36 3.72
C HIS A 22 -6.85 -7.43 2.82
N ARG A 23 -7.71 -7.06 1.86
CA ARG A 23 -8.25 -8.02 0.88
C ARG A 23 -7.16 -8.61 -0.02
N GLY A 24 -6.17 -7.82 -0.40
CA GLY A 24 -5.00 -8.31 -1.13
C GLY A 24 -4.16 -9.27 -0.29
N LEU A 25 -3.93 -8.96 1.00
CA LEU A 25 -3.28 -9.89 1.93
C LEU A 25 -4.04 -11.22 2.06
N ASP A 26 -5.36 -11.15 2.23
CA ASP A 26 -6.23 -12.34 2.33
C ASP A 26 -6.07 -13.22 1.07
N ARG A 27 -6.12 -12.61 -0.11
CA ARG A 27 -5.92 -13.31 -1.39
C ARG A 27 -4.52 -13.88 -1.52
N GLY A 28 -3.48 -13.14 -1.14
CA GLY A 28 -2.09 -13.62 -1.20
C GLY A 28 -1.88 -14.83 -0.30
N ARG A 29 -2.35 -14.76 0.95
CA ARG A 29 -2.26 -15.85 1.93
C ARG A 29 -3.00 -17.10 1.47
N ALA A 30 -4.19 -16.95 0.89
CA ALA A 30 -4.93 -18.08 0.32
C ALA A 30 -4.16 -18.79 -0.81
N ASN A 31 -3.24 -18.10 -1.49
CA ASN A 31 -2.37 -18.64 -2.54
C ASN A 31 -0.95 -18.98 -2.04
N GLY A 32 -0.73 -19.04 -0.73
CA GLY A 32 0.56 -19.42 -0.13
C GLY A 32 1.61 -18.31 -0.07
N TRP A 33 1.26 -17.07 -0.44
CA TRP A 33 2.16 -15.92 -0.27
C TRP A 33 2.17 -15.47 1.20
N ASN A 34 3.36 -15.33 1.76
CA ASN A 34 3.56 -15.03 3.18
C ASN A 34 4.00 -13.57 3.45
N GLY A 35 4.04 -12.72 2.42
CA GLY A 35 4.38 -11.32 2.56
C GLY A 35 5.89 -11.04 2.54
N ALA A 36 6.74 -12.01 2.16
CA ALA A 36 8.19 -11.81 2.13
C ALA A 36 8.76 -11.67 0.71
N GLN A 37 8.00 -12.05 -0.32
CA GLN A 37 8.44 -12.01 -1.72
C GLN A 37 8.01 -10.70 -2.39
N GLN A 38 8.89 -10.18 -3.24
CA GLN A 38 8.61 -9.08 -4.16
C GLN A 38 7.37 -9.36 -5.02
N LEU A 39 6.65 -8.31 -5.36
CA LEU A 39 5.50 -8.32 -6.24
C LEU A 39 5.81 -7.43 -7.45
N PRO A 40 6.39 -7.98 -8.54
CA PRO A 40 6.77 -7.19 -9.70
C PRO A 40 5.58 -6.41 -10.27
N TRP A 41 5.80 -5.14 -10.60
CA TRP A 41 4.77 -4.22 -11.09
C TRP A 41 4.23 -4.62 -12.47
N GLU A 42 5.05 -5.28 -13.28
CA GLU A 42 4.73 -5.77 -14.63
C GLU A 42 3.52 -6.69 -14.59
N HIS A 43 3.38 -7.46 -13.51
CA HIS A 43 2.22 -8.31 -13.27
C HIS A 43 1.01 -7.45 -12.86
N GLU A 44 0.10 -7.25 -13.80
CA GLU A 44 -1.11 -6.43 -13.61
C GLU A 44 -1.90 -6.78 -12.34
N SER A 45 -1.96 -8.05 -11.94
CA SER A 45 -2.62 -8.49 -10.72
C SER A 45 -2.06 -7.90 -9.43
N ASN A 46 -0.78 -7.50 -9.43
CA ASN A 46 -0.09 -6.93 -8.27
C ASN A 46 -0.40 -5.44 -8.08
N ARG A 47 -0.62 -4.72 -9.18
CA ARG A 47 -0.77 -3.26 -9.20
C ARG A 47 -1.88 -2.77 -8.28
N GLY A 48 -3.01 -3.48 -8.23
CA GLY A 48 -4.12 -3.12 -7.35
C GLY A 48 -3.74 -3.17 -5.87
N PHE A 49 -3.02 -4.21 -5.45
CA PHE A 49 -2.55 -4.34 -4.07
C PHE A 49 -1.47 -3.30 -3.75
N LEU A 50 -0.48 -3.12 -4.63
CA LEU A 50 0.58 -2.13 -4.47
C LEU A 50 0.03 -0.69 -4.39
N ARG A 51 -0.93 -0.33 -5.25
CA ARG A 51 -1.62 0.97 -5.20
C ARG A 51 -2.39 1.16 -3.89
N CYS A 52 -3.01 0.10 -3.37
CA CYS A 52 -3.68 0.18 -2.07
C CYS A 52 -2.69 0.39 -0.93
N LEU A 53 -1.52 -0.27 -0.97
CA LEU A 53 -0.47 -0.09 0.03
C LEU A 53 0.13 1.32 -0.02
N TYR A 54 0.43 1.82 -1.21
CA TYR A 54 0.89 3.20 -1.43
C TYR A 54 -0.14 4.23 -0.97
N GLY A 55 -1.40 4.08 -1.37
CA GLY A 55 -2.46 4.98 -0.94
C GLY A 55 -2.71 4.94 0.57
N LEU A 56 -2.56 3.76 1.19
CA LEU A 56 -2.63 3.61 2.64
C LEU A 56 -1.51 4.38 3.33
N MET A 57 -0.29 4.32 2.81
CA MET A 57 0.85 5.10 3.30
C MET A 57 0.55 6.60 3.23
N LEU A 58 0.12 7.12 2.07
CA LEU A 58 -0.22 8.54 1.92
C LEU A 58 -1.32 8.98 2.88
N ALA A 59 -2.43 8.23 2.93
CA ALA A 59 -3.55 8.58 3.79
C ALA A 59 -3.18 8.51 5.28
N ALA A 60 -2.34 7.54 5.69
CA ALA A 60 -1.82 7.44 7.05
C ALA A 60 -0.96 8.66 7.42
N THR A 61 -0.11 9.12 6.50
CA THR A 61 0.68 10.36 6.69
C THR A 61 -0.24 11.56 6.90
N GLU A 62 -1.25 11.76 6.04
CA GLU A 62 -2.18 12.90 6.13
C GLU A 62 -2.96 12.95 7.44
N ILE A 63 -3.27 11.79 8.03
CA ILE A 63 -3.98 11.72 9.34
C ILE A 63 -3.03 11.67 10.55
N ASN A 64 -1.71 11.85 10.35
CA ASN A 64 -0.66 11.80 11.38
C ASN A 64 -0.50 10.42 12.07
N GLU A 65 -0.81 9.33 11.37
CA GLU A 65 -0.55 7.95 11.81
C GLU A 65 0.87 7.52 11.37
N GLU A 66 1.89 8.21 11.86
CA GLU A 66 3.29 8.09 11.41
C GLU A 66 3.83 6.65 11.48
N SER A 67 3.45 5.91 12.53
CA SER A 67 3.87 4.53 12.72
C SER A 67 3.31 3.59 11.64
N GLU A 68 2.06 3.80 11.22
CA GLU A 68 1.45 3.04 10.12
C GLU A 68 2.12 3.44 8.80
N ALA A 69 2.27 4.74 8.54
CA ALA A 69 2.89 5.27 7.33
C ALA A 69 4.29 4.67 7.12
N ALA A 70 5.15 4.71 8.14
CA ALA A 70 6.49 4.12 8.09
C ALA A 70 6.46 2.62 7.78
N ARG A 71 5.65 1.83 8.51
CA ARG A 71 5.52 0.38 8.24
C ARG A 71 5.06 0.09 6.82
N THR A 72 4.08 0.84 6.31
CA THR A 72 3.58 0.65 4.94
C THR A 72 4.60 1.04 3.89
N ARG A 73 5.38 2.11 4.11
CA ARG A 73 6.48 2.54 3.24
C ARG A 73 7.55 1.46 3.16
N ASP A 74 8.03 1.00 4.31
CA ASP A 74 9.10 0.00 4.39
C ASP A 74 8.64 -1.30 3.72
N PHE A 75 7.40 -1.70 3.96
CA PHE A 75 6.83 -2.87 3.31
C PHE A 75 6.70 -2.69 1.80
N LEU A 76 6.26 -1.51 1.33
CA LEU A 76 6.15 -1.23 -0.09
C LEU A 76 7.52 -1.35 -0.79
N PHE A 77 8.60 -0.88 -0.17
CA PHE A 77 9.97 -1.06 -0.70
C PHE A 77 10.42 -2.52 -0.78
N VAL A 78 10.04 -3.34 0.19
CA VAL A 78 10.31 -4.79 0.12
C VAL A 78 9.59 -5.42 -1.07
N LEU A 79 8.36 -4.97 -1.36
CA LEU A 79 7.53 -5.55 -2.41
C LEU A 79 7.86 -5.03 -3.80
N ASP A 80 8.16 -3.74 -3.92
CA ASP A 80 8.44 -3.02 -5.15
C ASP A 80 9.80 -2.31 -5.06
N PRO A 81 10.91 -3.04 -5.21
CA PRO A 81 12.26 -2.49 -5.07
C PRO A 81 12.62 -1.49 -6.19
N GLU A 82 11.90 -1.52 -7.31
CA GLU A 82 12.09 -0.59 -8.43
C GLU A 82 11.43 0.78 -8.16
N ASN A 83 10.70 0.90 -7.06
CA ASN A 83 10.10 2.14 -6.56
C ASN A 83 9.21 2.83 -7.62
N HIS A 84 8.24 2.10 -8.16
CA HIS A 84 7.32 2.63 -9.18
C HIS A 84 6.45 3.79 -8.69
N PHE A 85 6.38 4.00 -7.37
CA PHE A 85 5.66 5.11 -6.75
C PHE A 85 6.55 6.31 -6.40
N GLU A 86 7.85 6.23 -6.70
CA GLU A 86 8.83 7.30 -6.46
C GLU A 86 8.81 7.82 -5.02
N ILE A 87 8.63 6.91 -4.05
CA ILE A 87 8.60 7.24 -2.62
C ILE A 87 10.01 7.39 -2.05
N GLU A 88 10.13 8.19 -0.99
CA GLU A 88 11.39 8.37 -0.27
C GLU A 88 11.85 7.06 0.35
N SER A 89 13.12 6.71 0.17
CA SER A 89 13.72 5.51 0.75
C SER A 89 13.59 5.52 2.28
N PRO A 90 13.34 4.38 2.94
CA PRO A 90 13.48 4.26 4.38
C PRO A 90 14.92 4.61 4.78
N GLU A 91 15.08 5.21 5.95
CA GLU A 91 16.40 5.43 6.59
C GLU A 91 17.07 4.11 6.99
#